data_AF-A0A9N9D9Z6-F1
#
_entry.id   AF-A0A9N9D9Z6-F1
#
_cell.length_a   1.000
_cell.length_b   1.000
_cell.length_c   1.000
_cell.angle_alpha   90.00
_cell.angle_beta   90.00
_cell.angle_gamma   90.00
#
_symmetry.space_group_name_H-M   'P 1'
#
loop_
_entity.id
_entity.type
_entity.pdbx_description
1 polymer ?
#
loop_
_entity_poly.entity_id
_entity_poly.type
_entity_poly.pdbx_seq_one_letter_code
_entity_poly.pdbx_strand_id
1 'polypeptide(L)'
;MMWDEHIPPENAASQYNEALYELHAMQVKCVHDKVAQNDEAYRNKLIICGSVYRRKVTFEPGDKVVVVPDFDNNQKMRKRKLKQTCSITGKVVSVCSNNRTVRVDVNGEIKNFAAKNLKKLRE
;
A
#
# COMPACT_ATOMS: atom_id res chain seq x y z
N MET A 1 -18.30 16.37 -79.46
CA MET A 1 -17.73 16.63 -78.13
C MET A 1 -17.74 15.31 -77.38
N MET A 2 -16.62 14.60 -77.39
CA MET A 2 -16.43 13.43 -76.55
C MET A 2 -16.07 13.92 -75.15
N TRP A 3 -16.74 13.38 -74.14
CA TRP A 3 -16.41 13.60 -72.74
C TRP A 3 -15.25 12.65 -72.42
N ASP A 4 -14.04 13.20 -72.28
CA ASP A 4 -12.91 12.45 -71.74
C ASP A 4 -13.20 12.16 -70.26
N GLU A 5 -13.66 10.94 -69.99
CA GLU A 5 -13.72 10.39 -68.64
C GLU A 5 -12.29 10.23 -68.12
N HIS A 6 -11.81 11.22 -67.36
CA HIS A 6 -10.61 11.09 -66.54
C HIS A 6 -10.89 10.08 -65.42
N ILE A 7 -10.62 8.81 -65.69
CA ILE A 7 -10.55 7.75 -64.68
C ILE A 7 -9.30 8.03 -63.83
N PRO A 8 -9.42 8.34 -62.53
CA PRO A 8 -8.25 8.52 -61.68
C PRO A 8 -7.48 7.19 -61.60
N PRO A 9 -6.14 7.23 -61.65
CA PRO A 9 -5.33 6.02 -61.67
C PRO A 9 -5.57 5.22 -60.38
N GLU A 10 -5.79 3.91 -60.51
CA GLU A 10 -6.05 2.96 -59.39
C GLU A 10 -5.02 3.10 -58.24
N ASN A 11 -3.81 3.54 -58.57
CA ASN A 11 -2.72 3.82 -57.62
C ASN A 11 -3.05 4.91 -56.58
N ALA A 12 -3.87 5.91 -56.92
CA ALA A 12 -4.23 7.00 -56.00
C ALA A 12 -5.20 6.54 -54.91
N ALA A 13 -6.12 5.61 -55.24
CA ALA A 13 -7.05 5.02 -54.27
C ALA A 13 -6.33 4.07 -53.32
N SER A 14 -5.33 3.32 -53.80
CA SER A 14 -4.50 2.44 -52.97
C SER A 14 -3.67 3.24 -51.96
N GLN A 15 -3.01 4.32 -52.40
CA GLN A 15 -2.23 5.19 -51.52
C GLN A 15 -3.08 5.90 -50.46
N TYR A 16 -4.32 6.27 -50.80
CA TYR A 16 -5.27 6.86 -49.87
C TYR A 16 -5.68 5.88 -48.76
N ASN A 17 -5.91 4.61 -49.11
CA ASN A 17 -6.25 3.57 -48.16
C ASN A 17 -5.07 3.21 -47.24
N GLU A 18 -3.85 3.20 -47.76
CA GLU A 18 -2.63 3.03 -46.97
C GLU A 18 -2.45 4.17 -45.96
N ALA A 19 -2.62 5.42 -46.39
CA ALA A 19 -2.53 6.59 -45.52
C ALA A 19 -3.60 6.58 -44.41
N LEU A 20 -4.83 6.14 -44.71
CA LEU A 20 -5.88 5.97 -43.71
C LEU A 20 -5.55 4.88 -42.68
N TYR A 21 -4.97 3.77 -43.15
CA TYR A 21 -4.55 2.68 -42.27
C TYR A 21 -3.42 3.11 -41.34
N GLU A 22 -2.43 3.83 -41.85
CA GLU A 22 -1.34 4.40 -41.05
C GLU A 22 -1.83 5.40 -40.01
N LEU A 23 -2.78 6.27 -40.38
CA LEU A 23 -3.41 7.21 -39.47
C LEU A 23 -4.14 6.48 -38.34
N HIS A 24 -4.91 5.45 -38.67
CA HIS A 24 -5.62 4.65 -37.69
C HIS A 24 -4.66 3.90 -36.76
N ALA A 25 -3.59 3.31 -37.29
CA ALA A 25 -2.55 2.64 -36.50
C ALA A 25 -1.87 3.62 -35.52
N MET A 26 -1.58 4.85 -35.96
CA MET A 26 -1.04 5.91 -35.09
C MET A 26 -2.02 6.31 -33.98
N GLN A 27 -3.32 6.43 -34.28
CA GLN A 27 -4.34 6.75 -33.28
C GLN A 27 -4.45 5.64 -32.23
N VAL A 28 -4.50 4.38 -32.66
CA VAL A 28 -4.56 3.22 -31.77
C VAL A 28 -3.32 3.19 -30.86
N LYS A 29 -2.12 3.41 -31.42
CA LYS A 29 -0.88 3.48 -30.64
C LYS A 29 -0.91 4.60 -29.60
N CYS A 30 -1.37 5.79 -29.97
CA CYS A 30 -1.52 6.93 -29.06
C CYS A 30 -2.50 6.62 -27.90
N VAL A 31 -3.59 5.89 -28.17
CA VAL A 31 -4.52 5.44 -27.13
C VAL A 31 -3.84 4.43 -26.19
N HIS A 32 -3.12 3.44 -26.73
CA HIS A 32 -2.39 2.48 -25.91
C HIS A 32 -1.34 3.14 -25.01
N ASP A 33 -0.57 4.08 -25.56
CA ASP A 33 0.45 4.81 -24.80
C ASP A 33 -0.17 5.65 -23.67
N LYS A 34 -1.32 6.29 -23.92
CA LYS A 34 -2.07 7.02 -22.89
C LYS A 34 -2.61 6.11 -21.79
N VAL A 35 -3.12 4.93 -22.14
CA VAL A 35 -3.59 3.94 -21.16
C VAL A 35 -2.43 3.46 -20.30
N ALA A 36 -1.29 3.12 -20.91
CA ALA A 36 -0.10 2.68 -20.18
C ALA A 36 0.41 3.75 -19.21
N GLN A 37 0.47 5.03 -19.64
CA GLN A 37 0.85 6.15 -18.79
C GLN A 37 -0.13 6.37 -17.63
N ASN A 38 -1.43 6.23 -17.88
CA ASN A 38 -2.46 6.35 -16.84
C ASN A 38 -2.38 5.22 -15.81
N ASP A 39 -2.13 3.99 -16.28
CA ASP A 39 -1.95 2.83 -15.41
C ASP A 39 -0.69 2.96 -14.54
N GLU A 40 0.41 3.46 -15.12
CA GLU A 40 1.64 3.74 -14.38
C GLU A 40 1.43 4.87 -13.35
N ALA A 41 0.73 5.94 -13.72
CA ALA A 41 0.36 7.00 -12.78
C ALA A 41 -0.56 6.49 -11.66
N TYR A 42 -1.49 5.57 -11.96
CA TYR A 42 -2.36 4.91 -10.97
C TYR A 42 -1.57 3.99 -10.03
N ARG A 43 -0.65 3.18 -10.57
CA ARG A 43 0.28 2.35 -9.77
C ARG A 43 1.15 3.21 -8.85
N ASN A 44 1.67 4.33 -9.35
CA ASN A 44 2.47 5.25 -8.55
C ASN A 44 1.64 5.94 -7.45
N LYS A 45 0.37 6.29 -7.72
CA LYS A 45 -0.58 6.76 -6.67
C LYS A 45 -0.83 5.70 -5.59
N LEU A 46 -0.96 4.42 -5.97
CA LEU A 46 -1.13 3.32 -5.01
C LEU A 46 0.12 3.10 -4.14
N ILE A 47 1.32 3.32 -4.69
CA ILE A 47 2.59 3.15 -3.95
C ILE A 47 2.86 4.32 -3.01
N ILE A 48 2.49 5.55 -3.38
CA ILE A 48 2.75 6.76 -2.58
C ILE A 48 1.69 6.97 -1.49
N CYS A 49 0.44 6.53 -1.71
CA CYS A 49 -0.57 6.48 -0.66
C CYS A 49 -0.41 5.20 0.17
N GLY A 50 0.72 5.07 0.88
CA GLY A 50 0.73 4.26 2.10
C GLY A 50 -0.44 4.76 2.96
N SER A 51 -1.51 3.96 3.04
CA SER A 51 -2.76 4.31 3.70
C SER A 51 -2.52 5.13 4.96
N VAL A 52 -3.34 6.16 5.23
CA VAL A 52 -3.32 6.87 6.53
C VAL A 52 -3.51 5.88 7.69
N TYR A 53 -4.03 4.68 7.40
CA TYR A 53 -4.13 3.54 8.32
C TYR A 53 -2.92 2.60 8.37
N ARG A 54 -1.89 2.75 7.53
CA ARG A 54 -0.55 2.18 7.78
C ARG A 54 0.04 2.93 8.97
N ARG A 55 -0.45 2.58 10.16
CA ARG A 55 0.14 2.96 11.44
C ARG A 55 1.61 2.58 11.34
N LYS A 56 2.51 3.56 11.56
CA LYS A 56 3.95 3.35 11.67
C LYS A 56 4.17 2.05 12.45
N VAL A 57 5.02 1.17 11.93
CA VAL A 57 5.33 -0.10 12.58
C VAL A 57 5.87 0.23 13.97
N THR A 58 5.03 0.05 15.00
CA THR A 58 5.35 0.51 16.35
C THR A 58 6.44 -0.36 16.98
N PHE A 59 6.62 -1.58 16.49
CA PHE A 59 7.54 -2.58 17.02
C PHE A 59 8.18 -3.38 15.88
N GLU A 60 9.47 -3.60 15.97
CA GLU A 60 10.23 -4.44 15.06
C GLU A 60 10.60 -5.75 15.78
N PRO A 61 10.71 -6.88 15.05
CA PRO A 61 11.29 -8.09 15.60
C PRO A 61 12.64 -7.79 16.24
N GLY A 62 12.81 -8.20 17.50
CA GLY A 62 14.02 -7.96 18.26
C GLY A 62 13.92 -6.87 19.31
N ASP A 63 12.91 -5.99 19.24
CA ASP A 63 12.69 -4.94 20.23
C ASP A 63 12.49 -5.54 21.64
N LYS A 64 13.18 -4.96 22.64
CA LYS A 64 12.89 -5.21 24.06
C LYS A 64 11.65 -4.43 24.47
N VAL A 65 10.64 -5.14 24.93
CA VAL A 65 9.36 -4.55 25.31
C VAL A 65 8.98 -4.92 26.73
N VAL A 66 8.19 -4.06 27.32
CA VAL A 66 7.57 -4.24 28.62
C VAL A 66 6.07 -4.36 28.42
N VAL A 67 5.50 -5.40 29.01
CA VAL A 67 4.05 -5.57 29.05
C VAL A 67 3.51 -4.73 30.20
N VAL A 68 2.66 -3.78 29.82
CA VAL A 68 1.91 -2.94 30.75
C VAL A 68 0.63 -3.70 31.09
N PRO A 69 0.32 -3.93 32.38
CA PRO A 69 -0.97 -4.49 32.74
C PRO A 69 -2.08 -3.56 32.22
N ASP A 70 -3.13 -4.15 31.64
CA ASP A 70 -4.30 -3.39 31.22
C ASP A 70 -4.84 -2.64 32.44
N PHE A 71 -5.19 -1.37 32.23
CA PHE A 71 -5.63 -0.45 33.27
C PHE A 71 -6.54 -1.12 34.29
N ASP A 72 -6.32 -0.84 35.56
CA ASP A 72 -7.18 -1.25 36.67
C ASP A 72 -8.67 -1.01 36.31
N ASN A 73 -9.39 -2.10 35.99
CA ASN A 73 -10.81 -2.07 35.64
C ASN A 73 -11.68 -1.74 36.87
N ASN A 74 -11.08 -1.53 38.05
CA ASN A 74 -11.78 -1.06 39.23
C ASN A 74 -12.14 0.43 39.08
N GLN A 75 -13.39 0.69 38.70
CA GLN A 75 -13.92 2.03 38.47
C GLN A 75 -13.69 3.00 39.64
N LYS A 76 -13.56 2.49 40.87
CA LYS A 76 -13.30 3.28 42.09
C LYS A 76 -11.87 3.86 42.16
N MET A 77 -10.87 3.23 41.53
CA MET A 77 -9.45 3.62 41.63
C MET A 77 -8.95 4.48 40.46
N ARG A 78 -9.79 4.69 39.44
CA ARG A 78 -9.50 5.42 38.19
C ARG A 78 -8.96 6.86 38.36
N LYS A 79 -9.12 7.48 39.54
CA LYS A 79 -8.68 8.85 39.82
C LYS A 79 -7.29 8.98 40.47
N ARG A 80 -6.60 7.89 40.82
CA ARG A 80 -5.26 7.96 41.43
C ARG A 80 -4.19 7.72 40.36
N LYS A 81 -3.13 8.54 40.36
CA LYS A 81 -1.92 8.28 39.56
C LYS A 81 -1.20 7.07 40.15
N LEU A 82 -1.63 5.85 39.80
CA LEU A 82 -0.92 4.63 40.18
C LEU A 82 0.44 4.61 39.44
N LYS A 83 1.52 4.32 40.18
CA LYS A 83 2.80 4.00 39.54
C LYS A 83 2.60 2.75 38.69
N GLN A 84 2.96 2.83 37.42
CA GLN A 84 2.78 1.74 36.48
C GLN A 84 3.70 0.57 36.87
N THR A 85 3.15 -0.49 37.47
CA THR A 85 3.90 -1.70 37.78
C THR A 85 4.06 -2.51 36.51
N CYS A 86 5.20 -2.36 35.87
CA CYS A 86 5.59 -3.13 34.70
C CYS A 86 6.19 -4.47 35.15
N SER A 87 5.38 -5.52 35.22
CA SER A 87 5.79 -6.80 35.82
C SER A 87 6.47 -7.76 34.85
N ILE A 88 6.32 -7.58 33.55
CA ILE A 88 6.76 -8.58 32.55
C ILE A 88 7.53 -7.89 31.44
N THR A 89 8.75 -8.37 31.18
CA THR A 89 9.59 -7.98 30.05
C THR A 89 9.67 -9.12 29.04
N GLY A 90 9.93 -8.77 27.78
CA GLY A 90 10.07 -9.76 26.72
C GLY A 90 10.66 -9.18 25.44
N LYS A 91 10.84 -10.03 24.45
CA LYS A 91 11.40 -9.66 23.14
C LYS A 91 10.36 -9.87 22.05
N VAL A 92 10.19 -8.87 21.18
CA VAL A 92 9.25 -8.99 20.05
C VAL A 92 9.76 -10.03 19.08
N VAL A 93 8.94 -11.04 18.78
CA VAL A 93 9.22 -12.07 17.77
C VAL A 93 8.68 -11.64 16.42
N SER A 94 7.43 -11.16 16.38
CA SER A 94 6.81 -10.69 15.15
C SER A 94 5.60 -9.80 15.43
N VAL A 95 5.22 -9.00 14.44
CA VAL A 95 3.99 -8.20 14.47
C VAL A 95 2.97 -8.87 13.54
N CYS A 96 1.74 -9.07 14.03
CA CYS A 96 0.67 -9.63 13.21
C CYS A 96 0.20 -8.58 12.18
N SER A 97 -0.35 -9.04 11.04
CA SER A 97 -0.67 -8.21 9.86
C SER A 97 -1.53 -6.96 10.09
N ASN A 98 -2.20 -6.87 11.24
CA ASN A 98 -3.04 -5.72 11.62
C ASN A 98 -2.30 -4.65 12.45
N ASN A 99 -1.01 -4.80 12.76
CA ASN A 99 -0.22 -3.92 13.66
C ASN A 99 -0.88 -3.68 15.04
N ARG A 100 -1.86 -4.50 15.42
CA ARG A 100 -2.60 -4.39 16.69
C ARG A 100 -2.18 -5.45 17.68
N THR A 101 -1.68 -6.58 17.18
CA THR A 101 -1.20 -7.69 17.99
C THR A 101 0.27 -7.93 17.70
N VAL A 102 1.04 -8.11 18.76
CA VAL A 102 2.48 -8.36 18.73
C VAL A 102 2.75 -9.66 19.46
N ARG A 103 3.54 -10.53 18.84
CA ARG A 103 4.07 -11.74 19.45
C ARG A 103 5.31 -11.41 20.23
N VAL A 104 5.30 -11.70 21.52
CA VAL A 104 6.41 -11.42 22.44
C VAL A 104 6.83 -12.73 23.07
N ASP A 105 8.12 -13.02 23.01
CA ASP A 105 8.75 -14.08 23.79
C ASP A 105 8.95 -13.56 25.23
N VAL A 106 8.27 -14.24 26.15
CA VAL A 106 8.37 -14.01 27.59
C VAL A 106 8.84 -15.31 28.23
N ASN A 107 10.08 -15.35 28.68
CA ASN A 107 10.69 -16.50 29.36
C ASN A 107 10.61 -17.82 28.56
N GLY A 108 10.73 -17.78 27.23
CA GLY A 108 10.69 -18.96 26.35
C GLY A 108 9.29 -19.34 25.88
N GLU A 109 8.25 -18.64 26.30
CA GLU A 109 6.88 -18.82 25.81
C GLU A 109 6.47 -17.65 24.91
N ILE A 110 6.00 -17.96 23.70
CA ILE A 110 5.49 -16.96 22.77
C ILE A 110 4.05 -16.61 23.15
N LYS A 111 3.83 -15.39 23.61
CA LYS A 111 2.52 -14.85 23.98
C LYS A 111 2.11 -13.72 23.04
N ASN A 112 0.81 -13.61 22.80
CA ASN A 112 0.22 -12.56 21.97
C ASN A 112 -0.23 -11.41 22.87
N PHE A 113 0.24 -10.19 22.60
CA PHE A 113 -0.16 -8.98 23.33
C PHE A 113 -0.72 -7.93 22.38
N ALA A 114 -1.66 -7.12 22.87
CA ALA A 114 -2.10 -5.94 22.14
C ALA A 114 -0.98 -4.88 22.15
N ALA A 115 -0.68 -4.29 20.99
CA ALA A 115 0.37 -3.27 20.83
C ALA A 115 0.20 -2.08 21.79
N LYS A 116 -1.04 -1.72 22.17
CA LYS A 116 -1.35 -0.67 23.16
C LYS A 116 -0.83 -0.98 24.57
N ASN A 117 -0.64 -2.26 24.88
CA ASN A 117 -0.20 -2.73 26.19
C ASN A 117 1.31 -2.98 26.21
N LEU A 118 2.02 -2.63 25.13
CA LEU A 118 3.47 -2.78 25.05
C LEU A 118 4.13 -1.40 25.04
N LYS A 119 5.25 -1.29 25.76
CA LYS A 119 6.14 -0.13 25.68
C LYS A 119 7.54 -0.61 25.32
N LYS A 120 8.20 0.05 24.37
CA LYS A 120 9.62 -0.20 24.10
C LYS A 120 10.44 0.24 25.32
N LEU A 121 11.33 -0.63 25.78
CA LEU A 121 12.43 -0.23 26.66
C LEU A 121 13.42 0.54 25.79
N ARG A 122 13.62 1.82 26.10
CA ARG A 122 14.80 2.55 25.62
C ARG A 122 15.92 2.22 26.60
N GLU A 123 17.00 1.66 26.10
CA GLU A 123 18.28 1.64 26.82
C GLU A 123 18.86 3.06 26.89
#